data_AF-A0A258BI54-F1
#
_entry.id   AF-A0A258BI54-F1
#
_cell.length_a   1.000
_cell.length_b   1.000
_cell.length_c   1.000
_cell.angle_alpha   90.00
_cell.angle_beta   90.00
_cell.angle_gamma   90.00
#
_symmetry.space_group_name_H-M   'P 1'
#
loop_
_entity.id
_entity.type
_entity.pdbx_description
1 polymer ?
#
loop_
_entity_poly.entity_id
_entity_poly.type
_entity_poly.pdbx_seq_one_letter_code
_entity_poly.pdbx_strand_id
1 'polypeptide(L)'
;MALSRSSADPRLHAAAASIVKSLGGTWKPSGAMCRCPAHDDHRPSLSVRVGEHSILFKCFAGCSTIDVIRALRTDRQPIPKADAEAELAGGDARDSKLVGRIRSLWKEARPVTDMPAIAYMATRGFSGPHPALRYHDHVPLGRGADVRFRPALLAAVEADIGVIALERLFLDPRTGLPA
;
A
#
# COMPACT_ATOMS: atom_id res chain seq x y z
N MET A 1 -21.80 -12.41 -19.10
CA MET A 1 -21.91 -10.98 -18.67
C MET A 1 -22.26 -10.97 -17.19
N ALA A 2 -21.28 -10.79 -16.31
CA ALA A 2 -21.52 -10.78 -14.87
C ALA A 2 -21.99 -9.38 -14.45
N LEU A 3 -23.27 -9.26 -14.10
CA LEU A 3 -23.81 -8.10 -13.39
C LEU A 3 -23.16 -8.09 -12.00
N SER A 4 -22.21 -7.17 -11.81
CA SER A 4 -21.57 -6.87 -10.52
C SER A 4 -22.65 -6.63 -9.48
N ARG A 5 -22.84 -7.59 -8.57
CA ARG A 5 -23.70 -7.42 -7.40
C ARG A 5 -23.07 -6.33 -6.54
N SER A 6 -23.78 -5.24 -6.33
CA SER A 6 -23.44 -4.24 -5.32
C SER A 6 -23.12 -4.97 -4.01
N SER A 7 -22.05 -4.58 -3.32
CA SER A 7 -21.73 -5.11 -1.99
C SER A 7 -22.97 -5.12 -1.11
N ALA A 8 -23.20 -6.18 -0.34
CA ALA A 8 -24.26 -6.18 0.67
C ALA A 8 -23.89 -5.37 1.92
N ASP A 9 -22.68 -4.80 2.01
CA ASP A 9 -22.22 -4.09 3.21
C ASP A 9 -23.02 -2.78 3.42
N PRO A 10 -23.88 -2.72 4.46
CA PRO A 10 -24.67 -1.52 4.76
C PRO A 10 -23.80 -0.32 5.16
N ARG A 11 -22.58 -0.55 5.67
CA ARG A 11 -21.66 0.52 6.09
C ARG A 11 -21.12 1.27 4.88
N LEU A 12 -20.73 0.56 3.83
CA LEU A 12 -20.28 1.17 2.57
C LEU A 12 -21.41 2.00 1.94
N HIS A 13 -22.65 1.50 1.97
CA HIS A 13 -23.82 2.20 1.45
C HIS A 13 -24.11 3.49 2.23
N ALA A 14 -24.13 3.43 3.56
CA ALA A 14 -24.41 4.60 4.40
C ALA A 14 -23.36 5.70 4.21
N ALA A 15 -22.10 5.33 4.17
CA ALA A 15 -21.02 6.28 4.04
C ALA A 15 -20.93 6.84 2.60
N ALA A 16 -21.19 6.03 1.56
CA ALA A 16 -21.36 6.53 0.20
C ALA A 16 -22.52 7.53 0.08
N ALA A 17 -23.65 7.25 0.74
CA ALA A 17 -24.79 8.16 0.73
C ALA A 17 -24.45 9.51 1.37
N SER A 18 -23.66 9.51 2.46
CA SER A 18 -23.17 10.75 3.08
C SER A 18 -22.30 11.55 2.11
N ILE A 19 -21.34 10.90 1.44
CA ILE A 19 -20.45 11.55 0.46
C ILE A 19 -21.29 12.15 -0.68
N VAL A 20 -22.17 11.37 -1.29
CA VAL A 20 -23.01 11.81 -2.41
C VAL A 20 -23.86 13.01 -2.00
N LYS A 21 -24.47 12.98 -0.82
CA LYS A 21 -25.25 14.12 -0.30
C LYS A 21 -24.39 15.38 -0.14
N SER A 22 -23.19 15.24 0.41
CA SER A 22 -22.29 16.38 0.65
C SER A 22 -21.81 17.05 -0.64
N LEU A 23 -21.60 16.26 -1.70
CA LEU A 23 -21.15 16.74 -3.00
C LEU A 23 -22.30 17.15 -3.94
N GLY A 24 -23.52 17.23 -3.40
CA GLY A 24 -24.72 17.63 -4.14
C GLY A 24 -25.14 16.65 -5.25
N GLY A 25 -24.79 15.37 -5.11
CA GLY A 25 -25.14 14.32 -6.07
C GLY A 25 -26.47 13.64 -5.78
N THR A 26 -27.00 12.95 -6.79
CA THR A 26 -28.24 12.16 -6.70
C THR A 26 -27.99 10.71 -7.12
N TRP A 27 -28.50 9.75 -6.35
CA TRP A 27 -28.40 8.33 -6.64
C TRP A 27 -29.28 7.91 -7.83
N LYS A 28 -28.71 7.05 -8.68
CA LYS A 28 -29.37 6.32 -9.77
C LYS A 28 -29.00 4.84 -9.69
N PRO A 29 -29.68 3.93 -10.41
CA PRO A 29 -29.33 2.51 -10.43
C PRO A 29 -27.87 2.22 -10.84
N SER A 30 -27.26 3.10 -11.64
CA SER A 30 -25.87 2.96 -12.08
C SER A 30 -24.84 3.52 -11.08
N GLY A 31 -25.26 4.24 -10.04
CA GLY A 31 -24.40 5.00 -9.12
C GLY A 31 -24.87 6.45 -8.98
N ALA A 32 -24.02 7.30 -8.41
CA ALA A 32 -24.28 8.74 -8.29
C ALA A 32 -23.28 9.56 -9.11
N MET A 33 -23.75 10.70 -9.63
CA MET A 33 -22.89 11.74 -10.20
C MET A 33 -22.88 12.94 -9.26
N CYS A 34 -21.69 13.40 -8.92
CA CYS A 34 -21.42 14.45 -7.95
C CYS A 34 -20.47 15.50 -8.54
N ARG A 35 -20.41 16.68 -7.91
CA ARG A 35 -19.33 17.63 -8.19
C ARG A 35 -18.04 17.11 -7.59
N CYS A 36 -16.97 17.15 -8.36
CA CYS A 36 -15.65 16.72 -7.91
C CYS A 36 -15.08 17.76 -6.94
N PRO A 37 -14.64 17.38 -5.73
CA PRO A 37 -14.05 18.31 -4.78
C PRO A 37 -12.57 18.63 -5.09
N ALA A 38 -11.93 17.89 -5.99
CA ALA A 38 -10.52 18.07 -6.32
C ALA A 38 -10.25 19.20 -7.33
N HIS A 39 -11.30 19.80 -7.88
CA HIS A 39 -11.20 20.98 -8.75
C HIS A 39 -12.45 21.86 -8.56
N ASP A 40 -12.43 23.07 -9.11
CA ASP A 40 -13.59 23.96 -9.11
C ASP A 40 -14.67 23.45 -10.08
N ASP A 41 -15.48 22.51 -9.60
CA ASP A 41 -16.43 21.76 -10.43
C ASP A 41 -17.82 22.39 -10.44
N HIS A 42 -18.20 22.98 -11.59
CA HIS A 42 -19.51 23.60 -11.78
C HIS A 42 -20.56 22.64 -12.36
N ARG A 43 -20.13 21.48 -12.90
CA ARG A 43 -21.01 20.45 -13.49
C ARG A 43 -20.61 19.07 -12.98
N PRO A 44 -21.54 18.23 -12.48
CA PRO A 44 -21.18 16.93 -11.90
C PRO A 44 -20.29 16.07 -12.81
N SER A 45 -19.04 15.88 -12.41
CA SER A 45 -18.03 15.14 -13.18
C SER A 45 -17.45 13.94 -12.43
N LEU A 46 -17.81 13.76 -11.15
CA LEU A 46 -17.37 12.64 -10.32
C LEU A 46 -18.43 11.54 -10.25
N SER A 47 -18.09 10.34 -10.73
CA SER A 47 -18.89 9.14 -10.47
C SER A 47 -18.52 8.52 -9.12
N VAL A 48 -19.55 8.22 -8.33
CA VAL A 48 -19.45 7.51 -7.05
C VAL A 48 -20.28 6.23 -7.14
N ARG A 49 -19.67 5.09 -6.82
CA ARG A 49 -20.33 3.77 -6.83
C ARG A 49 -19.91 2.97 -5.60
N VAL A 50 -20.83 2.17 -5.07
CA VAL A 50 -20.48 1.16 -4.05
C VAL A 50 -20.05 -0.11 -4.77
N GLY A 51 -18.76 -0.43 -4.70
CA GLY A 51 -18.20 -1.71 -5.14
C GLY A 51 -18.30 -2.77 -4.04
N GLU A 52 -17.80 -3.98 -4.31
CA GLU A 52 -17.91 -5.14 -3.40
C GLU A 52 -17.25 -4.92 -2.03
N HIS A 53 -16.09 -4.27 -2.01
CA HIS A 53 -15.28 -4.06 -0.81
C HIS A 53 -14.93 -2.58 -0.54
N SER A 54 -15.36 -1.65 -1.40
CA SER A 54 -14.98 -0.24 -1.30
C SER A 54 -15.92 0.68 -2.08
N ILE A 55 -15.83 1.98 -1.81
CA ILE A 55 -16.44 3.00 -2.67
C ILE A 55 -15.47 3.34 -3.80
N LEU A 56 -15.98 3.32 -5.02
CA LEU A 56 -15.25 3.65 -6.24
C LEU A 56 -15.51 5.09 -6.65
N PHE A 57 -14.42 5.80 -6.96
CA PHE A 57 -14.43 7.19 -7.43
C PHE A 57 -13.77 7.30 -8.80
N LYS A 58 -14.48 7.94 -9.75
CA LYS A 58 -13.91 8.29 -11.05
C LYS A 58 -14.33 9.70 -11.45
N CYS A 59 -13.37 10.62 -11.51
CA CYS A 59 -13.56 11.92 -12.13
C CYS A 59 -13.36 11.81 -13.65
N PHE A 60 -14.33 12.32 -14.42
CA PHE A 60 -14.25 12.37 -15.88
C PHE A 60 -13.63 13.67 -16.42
N ALA A 61 -13.35 14.65 -15.53
CA ALA A 61 -12.68 15.90 -15.87
C ALA A 61 -11.14 15.83 -15.74
N GLY A 62 -10.58 14.67 -15.35
CA GLY A 62 -9.13 14.43 -15.37
C GLY A 62 -8.42 14.37 -14.02
N CYS A 63 -9.13 14.59 -12.90
CA CYS A 63 -8.54 14.41 -11.56
C CYS A 63 -8.15 12.95 -11.30
N SER A 64 -7.01 12.75 -10.62
CA SER A 64 -6.63 11.41 -10.15
C SER A 64 -7.53 10.98 -8.98
N THR A 65 -7.68 9.66 -8.79
CA THR A 65 -8.41 9.13 -7.63
C THR A 65 -7.78 9.57 -6.30
N ILE A 66 -6.46 9.74 -6.27
CA ILE A 66 -5.72 10.22 -5.08
C ILE A 66 -6.13 11.66 -4.75
N ASP A 67 -6.23 12.54 -5.74
CA ASP A 67 -6.61 13.95 -5.51
C ASP A 67 -8.05 14.04 -5.00
N VAL A 68 -8.96 13.24 -5.54
CA VAL A 68 -10.36 13.15 -5.08
C VAL A 68 -10.42 12.68 -3.62
N ILE A 69 -9.70 11.62 -3.26
CA ILE A 69 -9.68 11.12 -1.87
C ILE A 69 -9.06 12.15 -0.93
N ARG A 70 -7.99 12.85 -1.34
CA ARG A 70 -7.35 13.90 -0.54
C ARG A 70 -8.31 15.06 -0.28
N ALA A 71 -9.03 15.52 -1.29
CA ALA A 71 -10.02 16.58 -1.16
C ALA A 71 -11.17 16.17 -0.22
N LEU A 72 -11.74 14.97 -0.40
CA LEU A 72 -12.81 14.46 0.45
C LEU A 72 -12.41 14.33 1.93
N ARG A 73 -11.15 13.96 2.22
CA ARG A 73 -10.61 13.91 3.59
C ARG A 73 -10.45 15.30 4.19
N THR A 74 -10.10 16.29 3.39
CA THR A 74 -9.96 17.69 3.82
C THR A 74 -11.31 18.28 4.21
N ASP A 75 -12.36 17.93 3.47
CA ASP A 75 -13.75 18.36 3.71
C ASP A 75 -14.48 17.56 4.81
N ARG A 76 -13.74 16.77 5.60
CA ARG A 76 -14.24 15.95 6.74
C ARG A 76 -15.38 15.00 6.37
N GLN A 77 -15.45 14.50 5.14
CA GLN A 77 -16.48 13.54 4.76
C GLN A 77 -16.21 12.14 5.34
N PRO A 78 -17.24 11.41 5.80
CA PRO A 78 -17.09 10.05 6.30
C PRO A 78 -16.92 9.10 5.11
N ILE A 79 -15.72 9.05 4.55
CA ILE A 79 -15.35 8.00 3.60
C ILE A 79 -15.21 6.71 4.42
N PRO A 80 -16.02 5.67 4.15
CA PRO A 80 -15.79 4.39 4.78
C PRO A 80 -14.46 3.91 4.26
N LYS A 81 -13.57 3.81 5.21
CA LYS A 81 -12.25 3.26 5.11
C LYS A 81 -12.41 1.90 4.43
N ALA A 82 -11.95 1.77 3.17
CA ALA A 82 -11.57 0.45 2.70
C ALA A 82 -10.62 -0.11 3.77
N ASP A 83 -10.71 -1.38 4.07
CA ASP A 83 -10.14 -2.05 5.24
C ASP A 83 -8.63 -1.81 5.46
N ALA A 84 -7.95 -1.10 4.55
CA ALA A 84 -6.69 -0.40 4.73
C ALA A 84 -6.64 0.60 5.90
N GLU A 85 -7.76 1.19 6.32
CA GLU A 85 -7.75 2.33 7.22
C GLU A 85 -8.26 2.03 8.66
N ALA A 86 -8.70 0.79 8.91
CA ALA A 86 -8.71 0.21 10.26
C ALA A 86 -7.28 -0.08 10.75
N GLU A 87 -6.27 -0.08 9.86
CA GLU A 87 -4.86 -0.16 10.25
C GLU A 87 -4.27 1.19 10.72
N LEU A 88 -4.87 2.33 10.34
CA LEU A 88 -4.28 3.66 10.56
C LEU A 88 -4.65 4.35 11.88
N ALA A 89 -5.67 3.89 12.62
CA ALA A 89 -5.84 4.32 14.02
C ALA A 89 -4.87 3.57 14.97
N GLY A 90 -4.37 2.42 14.53
CA GLY A 90 -3.14 1.81 15.07
C GLY A 90 -1.88 2.25 14.33
N GLY A 91 -1.99 3.22 13.41
CA GLY A 91 -1.01 3.60 12.39
C GLY A 91 0.25 4.19 12.96
N ASP A 92 0.20 5.17 13.86
CA ASP A 92 1.45 5.73 14.42
C ASP A 92 2.28 4.68 15.16
N ALA A 93 1.64 3.78 15.91
CA ALA A 93 2.32 2.70 16.61
C ALA A 93 2.72 1.55 15.68
N ARG A 94 1.91 1.19 14.68
CA ARG A 94 2.21 0.14 13.69
C ARG A 94 3.26 0.59 12.68
N ASP A 95 3.19 1.83 12.21
CA ASP A 95 4.18 2.48 11.35
C ASP A 95 5.47 2.71 12.14
N SER A 96 5.41 3.16 13.39
CA SER A 96 6.61 3.21 14.25
C SER A 96 7.19 1.82 14.49
N LYS A 97 6.36 0.79 14.68
CA LYS A 97 6.82 -0.60 14.81
C LYS A 97 7.39 -1.13 13.50
N LEU A 98 6.81 -0.78 12.35
CA LEU A 98 7.27 -1.20 11.03
C LEU A 98 8.60 -0.51 10.69
N VAL A 99 8.70 0.80 10.89
CA VAL A 99 9.94 1.58 10.75
C VAL A 99 11.01 1.05 11.71
N GLY A 100 10.63 0.79 12.97
CA GLY A 100 11.50 0.15 13.94
C GLY A 100 11.99 -1.23 13.46
N ARG A 101 11.09 -2.03 12.88
CA ARG A 101 11.42 -3.35 12.34
C ARG A 101 12.33 -3.29 11.12
N ILE A 102 12.09 -2.36 10.19
CA ILE A 102 12.95 -2.08 9.04
C ILE A 102 14.36 -1.74 9.50
N ARG A 103 14.48 -0.81 10.45
CA ARG A 103 15.78 -0.40 11.01
C ARG A 103 16.47 -1.54 11.76
N SER A 104 15.72 -2.35 12.51
CA SER A 104 16.24 -3.53 13.21
C SER A 104 16.81 -4.55 12.22
N LEU A 105 16.03 -4.93 11.21
CA LEU A 105 16.46 -5.88 10.18
C LEU A 105 17.69 -5.37 9.43
N TRP A 106 17.75 -4.07 9.09
CA TRP A 106 18.92 -3.48 8.44
C TRP A 106 20.17 -3.49 9.34
N LYS A 107 20.00 -3.21 10.64
CA LYS A 107 21.07 -3.22 11.63
C LYS A 107 21.61 -4.62 11.90
N GLU A 108 20.72 -5.62 11.95
CA GLU A 108 21.04 -7.04 12.15
C GLU A 108 21.72 -7.66 10.92
N ALA A 109 21.42 -7.13 9.73
CA ALA A 109 22.02 -7.59 8.48
C ALA A 109 23.51 -7.24 8.39
N ARG A 110 24.28 -8.16 7.81
CA ARG A 110 25.73 -8.08 7.69
C ARG A 110 26.13 -7.67 6.27
N PRO A 111 27.31 -7.06 6.07
CA PRO A 111 27.89 -6.92 4.74
C PRO A 111 27.89 -8.27 4.02
N VAL A 112 27.72 -8.25 2.71
CA VAL A 112 27.73 -9.48 1.91
C VAL A 112 29.16 -9.98 1.77
N THR A 113 29.58 -10.87 2.69
CA THR A 113 30.94 -11.44 2.74
C THR A 113 31.01 -12.90 2.31
N ASP A 114 29.88 -13.61 2.33
CA ASP A 114 29.82 -15.06 2.09
C ASP A 114 28.64 -15.44 1.19
N MET A 115 28.67 -16.68 0.69
CA MET A 115 27.53 -17.33 0.03
C MET A 115 26.38 -17.46 1.04
N PRO A 116 25.10 -17.31 0.63
CA PRO A 116 24.54 -17.42 -0.72
C PRO A 116 24.38 -16.11 -1.51
N ALA A 117 24.43 -14.94 -0.85
CA ALA A 117 24.13 -13.66 -1.49
C ALA A 117 25.17 -13.24 -2.55
N ILE A 118 26.44 -13.59 -2.36
CA ILE A 118 27.50 -13.37 -3.35
C ILE A 118 27.17 -14.03 -4.69
N ALA A 119 26.62 -15.26 -4.66
CA ALA A 119 26.23 -16.00 -5.86
C ALA A 119 25.24 -15.20 -6.69
N TYR A 120 24.16 -14.75 -6.04
CA TYR A 120 23.13 -13.94 -6.69
C TYR A 120 23.71 -12.65 -7.25
N MET A 121 24.46 -11.92 -6.43
CA MET A 121 25.06 -10.65 -6.80
C MET A 121 25.96 -10.77 -8.04
N ALA A 122 26.78 -11.83 -8.12
CA ALA A 122 27.62 -12.10 -9.28
C ALA A 122 26.80 -12.32 -10.56
N THR A 123 25.68 -13.08 -10.49
CA THR A 123 24.79 -13.26 -11.66
C THR A 123 24.15 -11.96 -12.16
N ARG A 124 24.08 -10.94 -11.30
CA ARG A 124 23.54 -9.61 -11.61
C ARG A 124 24.61 -8.58 -11.94
N GLY A 125 25.88 -8.99 -12.03
CA GLY A 125 26.99 -8.12 -12.41
C GLY A 125 27.57 -7.27 -11.27
N PHE A 126 27.26 -7.59 -10.00
CA PHE A 126 27.89 -6.94 -8.86
C PHE A 126 29.20 -7.66 -8.49
N SER A 127 30.33 -6.95 -8.55
CA SER A 127 31.68 -7.51 -8.38
C SER A 127 32.26 -7.35 -6.96
N GLY A 128 31.47 -6.88 -5.99
CA GLY A 128 31.95 -6.59 -4.63
C GLY A 128 30.82 -6.13 -3.70
N PRO A 129 31.16 -5.81 -2.43
CA PRO A 129 30.18 -5.31 -1.48
C PRO A 129 29.59 -3.98 -1.97
N HIS A 130 28.29 -3.81 -1.79
CA HIS A 130 27.60 -2.57 -2.11
C HIS A 130 26.99 -2.00 -0.83
N PRO A 131 27.16 -0.70 -0.51
CA PRO A 131 26.74 -0.15 0.78
C PRO A 131 25.23 -0.28 1.04
N ALA A 132 24.42 -0.23 -0.03
CA ALA A 132 22.97 -0.41 0.04
C ALA A 132 22.52 -1.89 0.06
N LEU A 133 23.44 -2.86 -0.01
CA LEU A 133 23.14 -4.29 0.00
C LEU A 133 23.72 -4.98 1.23
N ARG A 134 22.88 -5.71 1.96
CA ARG A 134 23.28 -6.53 3.11
C ARG A 134 22.63 -7.90 3.07
N TYR A 135 23.24 -8.88 3.71
CA TYR A 135 22.69 -10.21 3.86
C TYR A 135 22.17 -10.44 5.27
N HIS A 136 21.03 -11.11 5.39
CA HIS A 136 20.50 -11.57 6.65
C HIS A 136 19.91 -12.97 6.48
N ASP A 137 20.36 -13.89 7.33
CA ASP A 137 19.98 -15.31 7.39
C ASP A 137 18.55 -15.56 7.94
N HIS A 138 17.96 -14.59 8.64
CA HIS A 138 16.74 -14.79 9.44
C HIS A 138 15.71 -13.66 9.22
N VAL A 139 15.22 -13.53 7.99
CA VAL A 139 14.25 -12.50 7.58
C VAL A 139 12.83 -13.08 7.55
N PRO A 140 11.81 -12.41 8.14
CA PRO A 140 10.44 -12.91 8.18
C PRO A 140 9.77 -12.90 6.80
N LEU A 141 9.13 -14.00 6.40
CA LEU A 141 8.35 -14.19 5.18
C LEU A 141 6.94 -14.68 5.58
N GLY A 142 5.90 -14.05 5.04
CA GLY A 142 4.51 -14.33 5.42
C GLY A 142 4.01 -13.42 6.55
N ARG A 143 2.85 -13.73 7.12
CA ARG A 143 2.16 -12.93 8.14
C ARG A 143 1.55 -13.83 9.22
N GLY A 144 1.40 -13.29 10.43
CA GLY A 144 0.70 -13.98 11.53
C GLY A 144 1.35 -15.32 11.90
N ALA A 145 0.52 -16.35 12.07
CA ALA A 145 0.96 -17.70 12.42
C ALA A 145 1.77 -18.39 11.30
N ASP A 146 1.66 -17.92 10.06
CA ASP A 146 2.35 -18.49 8.90
C ASP A 146 3.73 -17.87 8.66
N VAL A 147 4.22 -17.04 9.58
CA VAL A 147 5.54 -16.41 9.44
C VAL A 147 6.63 -17.47 9.46
N ARG A 148 7.48 -17.47 8.42
CA ARG A 148 8.68 -18.28 8.31
C ARG A 148 9.90 -17.37 8.22
N PHE A 149 11.03 -17.81 8.74
CA PHE A 149 12.27 -17.05 8.62
C PHE A 149 13.18 -17.67 7.58
N ARG A 150 13.70 -16.83 6.70
CA ARG A 150 14.44 -17.25 5.51
C ARG A 150 15.62 -16.31 5.27
N PRO A 151 16.72 -16.81 4.67
CA PRO A 151 17.82 -15.95 4.27
C PRO A 151 17.38 -15.05 3.12
N ALA A 152 17.83 -13.80 3.17
CA ALA A 152 17.54 -12.80 2.14
C ALA A 152 18.71 -11.85 1.91
N LEU A 153 18.84 -11.42 0.66
CA LEU A 153 19.53 -10.19 0.30
C LEU A 153 18.58 -9.02 0.56
N LEU A 154 19.04 -8.06 1.34
CA LEU A 154 18.32 -6.85 1.69
C LEU A 154 18.91 -5.67 0.92
N ALA A 155 18.07 -4.97 0.15
CA ALA A 155 18.43 -3.70 -0.46
C ALA A 155 17.76 -2.55 0.29
N ALA A 156 18.55 -1.61 0.80
CA ALA A 156 18.05 -0.43 1.49
C ALA A 156 17.51 0.61 0.50
N VAL A 157 16.33 1.14 0.82
CA VAL A 157 15.82 2.37 0.24
C VAL A 157 15.99 3.47 1.29
N GLU A 158 16.76 4.50 0.94
CA GLU A 158 17.17 5.56 1.86
C GLU A 158 16.56 6.91 1.46
N ALA A 159 16.31 7.73 2.47
CA ALA A 159 15.98 9.15 2.36
C ALA A 159 16.80 9.93 3.40
N ASP A 160 16.59 11.24 3.50
CA ASP A 160 17.32 12.11 4.45
C ASP A 160 17.20 11.67 5.92
N ILE A 161 16.18 10.88 6.24
CA ILE A 161 15.91 10.33 7.58
C ILE A 161 16.48 8.90 7.79
N GLY A 162 17.31 8.41 6.87
CA GLY A 162 17.92 7.09 6.87
C GLY A 162 17.13 6.04 6.08
N VAL A 163 17.31 4.76 6.43
CA VAL A 163 16.62 3.63 5.77
C VAL A 163 15.13 3.69 6.07
N ILE A 164 14.32 3.85 5.01
CA ILE A 164 12.86 3.97 5.06
C ILE A 164 12.14 2.72 4.56
N ALA A 165 12.81 1.88 3.76
CA ALA A 165 12.28 0.60 3.32
C ALA A 165 13.39 -0.41 3.00
N LEU A 166 13.01 -1.68 2.92
CA LEU A 166 13.87 -2.78 2.50
C LEU A 166 13.18 -3.55 1.39
N GLU A 167 13.83 -3.67 0.24
CA GLU A 167 13.54 -4.76 -0.67
C GLU A 167 14.16 -6.04 -0.11
N ARG A 168 13.38 -7.12 -0.07
CA ARG A 168 13.79 -8.41 0.51
C ARG A 168 13.74 -9.45 -0.58
N LEU A 169 14.91 -9.86 -1.03
CA LEU A 169 15.04 -10.95 -1.99
C LEU A 169 15.44 -12.22 -1.23
N PHE A 170 14.48 -13.12 -1.03
CA PHE A 170 14.72 -14.38 -0.36
C PHE A 170 15.53 -15.32 -1.26
N LEU A 171 16.54 -15.96 -0.69
CA LEU A 171 17.46 -16.83 -1.40
C LEU A 171 17.29 -18.28 -0.95
N ASP A 172 17.53 -19.22 -1.85
CA ASP A 172 17.80 -20.60 -1.45
C ASP A 172 19.19 -20.63 -0.79
N PRO A 173 19.31 -21.12 0.46
CA PRO A 173 20.58 -21.11 1.18
C PRO A 173 21.69 -21.93 0.51
N ARG A 174 21.33 -22.91 -0.34
CA ARG A 174 22.26 -23.81 -1.02
C ARG A 174 22.72 -23.25 -2.36
N THR A 175 21.80 -22.67 -3.13
CA THR A 175 22.10 -22.23 -4.51
C THR A 175 22.35 -20.73 -4.62
N GLY A 176 21.85 -19.93 -3.67
CA GLY A 176 21.84 -18.48 -3.76
C GLY A 176 20.98 -17.92 -4.87
N LEU A 177 20.12 -18.73 -5.48
CA LEU A 177 19.09 -18.26 -6.40
C LEU A 177 17.85 -17.81 -5.62
N PRO A 178 17.01 -16.94 -6.20
CA PRO A 178 15.73 -16.58 -5.60
C PRO A 178 14.88 -17.82 -5.26
N ALA A 179 14.32 -17.85 -4.06
CA ALA A 179 13.50 -18.96 -3.54
C ALA A 179 12.00 -18.71 -3.65
#